data_AF-A0A960V8L7-F1
#
_entry.id   AF-A0A960V8L7-F1
#
_cell.length_a   1.000
_cell.length_b   1.000
_cell.length_c   1.000
_cell.angle_alpha   90.00
_cell.angle_beta   90.00
_cell.angle_gamma   90.00
#
_symmetry.space_group_name_H-M   'P 1'
#
loop_
_entity.id
_entity.type
_entity.pdbx_description
1 polymer ?
#
loop_
_entity_poly.entity_id
_entity_poly.type
_entity_poly.pdbx_seq_one_letter_code
_entity_poly.pdbx_strand_id
1 'polypeptide(L)'
;VEKYWNVEVKEVSREEILIDNKKIEFDIYIEGLIENYPAIILGEVKSNITIDEVDKFYKKVEIAKTYYNVSDIRVIFFGYRAYREVREYIRSKGGAMLFTNGKTF
;
A
#
# COMPACT_ATOMS: atom_id res chain seq x y z
N VAL A 1 -10.89 -2.65 1.02
CA VAL A 1 -10.21 -1.80 0.01
C VAL A 1 -11.22 -1.31 -1.01
N GLU A 2 -11.92 -2.21 -1.71
CA GLU A 2 -13.05 -1.91 -2.61
C GLU A 2 -13.98 -0.83 -2.08
N LYS A 3 -14.59 -1.04 -0.92
CA LYS A 3 -15.52 -0.06 -0.33
C LYS A 3 -14.88 1.24 0.18
N TYR A 4 -13.59 1.20 0.53
CA TYR A 4 -12.91 2.34 1.16
C TYR A 4 -12.42 3.35 0.11
N TRP A 5 -11.91 2.85 -1.03
CA TRP A 5 -11.44 3.69 -2.14
C TRP A 5 -12.30 3.61 -3.40
N ASN A 6 -13.44 2.93 -3.34
CA ASN A 6 -14.27 2.62 -4.51
C ASN A 6 -13.44 2.00 -5.65
N VAL A 7 -12.54 1.08 -5.31
CA VAL A 7 -11.71 0.40 -6.32
C VAL A 7 -12.49 -0.77 -6.91
N GLU A 8 -12.54 -0.83 -8.23
CA GLU A 8 -12.97 -2.00 -8.99
C GLU A 8 -11.75 -2.91 -9.18
N VAL A 9 -11.72 -4.02 -8.45
CA VAL A 9 -10.57 -4.92 -8.43
C VAL A 9 -10.54 -5.76 -9.70
N LYS A 10 -9.40 -5.72 -10.40
CA LYS A 10 -9.10 -6.63 -11.51
C LYS A 10 -8.27 -7.82 -11.02
N GLU A 11 -7.25 -7.55 -10.22
CA GLU A 11 -6.36 -8.58 -9.68
C GLU A 11 -5.93 -8.25 -8.25
N VAL A 12 -5.72 -9.28 -7.44
CA VAL A 12 -5.11 -9.20 -6.11
C VAL A 12 -4.08 -10.31 -5.97
N SER A 13 -2.85 -9.95 -5.64
CA SER A 13 -1.75 -10.89 -5.50
C SER A 13 -0.71 -10.37 -4.51
N ARG A 14 0.34 -11.18 -4.31
CA ARG A 14 1.64 -10.70 -3.87
C ARG A 14 2.45 -10.35 -5.11
N GLU A 15 3.35 -9.40 -4.99
CA GLU A 15 4.13 -8.92 -6.13
C GLU A 15 5.60 -8.79 -5.80
N GLU A 16 6.44 -9.13 -6.77
CA GLU A 16 7.89 -8.96 -6.73
C GLU A 16 8.34 -8.22 -8.00
N ILE A 17 8.92 -7.03 -7.85
CA ILE A 17 9.52 -6.30 -8.97
C ILE A 17 11.04 -6.39 -8.90
N LEU A 18 11.67 -6.47 -10.08
CA LEU A 18 13.13 -6.52 -10.22
C LEU A 18 13.62 -5.24 -10.92
N ILE A 19 14.38 -4.43 -10.19
CA ILE A 19 14.99 -3.18 -10.71
C ILE A 19 16.45 -3.14 -10.29
N ASP A 20 17.37 -2.92 -11.24
CA ASP A 20 18.82 -2.86 -10.99
C ASP A 20 19.34 -4.06 -10.17
N ASN A 21 18.87 -5.27 -10.50
CA ASN A 21 19.14 -6.52 -9.77
C ASN A 21 18.71 -6.52 -8.29
N LYS A 22 17.88 -5.59 -7.86
CA LYS A 22 17.25 -5.58 -6.54
C LYS A 22 15.81 -6.06 -6.65
N LYS A 23 15.49 -7.08 -5.86
CA LYS A 23 14.11 -7.55 -5.67
C LYS A 23 13.42 -6.65 -4.67
N ILE A 24 12.22 -6.19 -5.01
CA ILE A 24 11.34 -5.42 -4.14
C ILE A 24 10.03 -6.16 -4.04
N GLU A 25 9.69 -6.55 -2.81
CA GLU A 25 8.49 -7.34 -2.52
C GLU A 25 7.39 -6.47 -1.89
N PHE A 26 6.17 -6.73 -2.33
CA PHE A 26 4.93 -6.18 -1.80
C PHE A 26 4.01 -7.32 -1.35
N ASP A 27 3.60 -7.29 -0.08
CA ASP A 27 2.70 -8.31 0.49
C ASP A 27 1.30 -8.23 -0.11
N ILE A 28 0.91 -7.04 -0.59
CA ILE A 28 -0.35 -6.77 -1.25
C ILE A 28 -0.06 -5.97 -2.51
N TYR A 29 -0.53 -6.49 -3.63
CA TYR A 29 -0.67 -5.79 -4.89
C TYR A 29 -2.12 -5.91 -5.33
N ILE A 30 -2.73 -4.78 -5.67
CA ILE A 30 -4.06 -4.75 -6.26
C ILE A 30 -3.97 -3.91 -7.52
N GLU A 31 -4.32 -4.51 -8.65
CA GLU A 31 -4.57 -3.80 -9.90
C GLU A 31 -6.08 -3.58 -10.03
N GLY A 32 -6.49 -2.37 -10.40
CA GLY A 32 -7.90 -2.07 -10.57
C GLY A 32 -8.16 -0.69 -11.15
N LEU A 33 -9.40 -0.25 -11.01
CA LEU A 33 -9.85 1.07 -11.43
C LEU A 33 -10.36 1.85 -10.24
N ILE A 34 -10.01 3.13 -10.13
CA ILE A 34 -10.65 4.09 -9.24
C ILE A 34 -11.26 5.18 -10.09
N GLU A 35 -12.57 5.39 -9.99
CA GLU A 35 -13.30 6.34 -10.84
C GLU A 35 -13.10 6.10 -12.34
N ASN A 36 -12.97 4.84 -12.76
CA ASN A 36 -12.64 4.37 -14.12
C ASN A 36 -11.20 4.66 -14.61
N TYR A 37 -10.30 5.12 -13.74
CA TYR A 37 -8.88 5.31 -14.07
C TYR A 37 -8.02 4.17 -13.52
N PRO A 38 -7.01 3.68 -14.27
CA PRO A 38 -6.08 2.66 -13.79
C PRO A 38 -5.40 3.09 -12.48
N ALA A 39 -5.45 2.20 -11.48
CA ALA A 39 -4.82 2.41 -10.20
C ALA A 39 -4.13 1.13 -9.72
N ILE A 40 -3.03 1.31 -9.02
CA ILE A 40 -2.32 0.24 -8.32
C ILE A 40 -2.34 0.55 -6.82
N ILE A 41 -2.62 -0.46 -6.01
CA ILE A 41 -2.51 -0.35 -4.56
C ILE A 41 -1.41 -1.30 -4.11
N LEU A 42 -0.39 -0.73 -3.48
CA LEU A 42 0.73 -1.47 -2.90
C LEU A 42 0.57 -1.50 -1.39
N GLY A 43 0.84 -2.65 -0.78
CA GLY A 43 0.75 -2.78 0.65
C GLY A 43 1.73 -3.72 1.33
N GLU A 44 1.83 -3.51 2.64
CA GLU A 44 2.66 -4.27 3.56
C GLU A 44 1.82 -4.78 4.73
N VAL A 45 2.07 -6.04 5.10
CA VAL A 45 1.37 -6.76 6.17
C VAL A 45 2.33 -6.97 7.33
N LYS A 46 2.05 -6.33 8.48
CA LYS A 46 2.83 -6.54 9.71
C LYS A 46 1.96 -6.58 10.95
N SER A 47 2.39 -7.37 11.94
CA SER A 47 1.72 -7.43 13.24
C SER A 47 1.73 -6.08 13.98
N ASN A 48 2.84 -5.34 13.87
CA ASN A 48 3.01 -4.00 14.43
C ASN A 48 3.70 -3.07 13.43
N ILE A 49 3.02 -2.00 13.03
CA ILE A 49 3.57 -0.99 12.13
C ILE A 49 4.22 0.14 12.97
N THR A 50 5.44 0.53 12.61
CA THR A 50 6.19 1.65 13.22
C THR A 50 6.44 2.74 12.17
N ILE A 51 6.88 3.93 12.61
CA ILE A 51 7.26 5.02 11.68
C ILE A 51 8.39 4.56 10.73
N ASP A 52 9.40 3.88 11.26
CA ASP A 52 10.52 3.36 10.45
C ASP A 52 10.06 2.36 9.38
N GLU A 53 9.09 1.50 9.71
CA GLU A 53 8.50 0.56 8.76
C GLU A 53 7.74 1.32 7.65
N VAL A 54 6.95 2.33 8.02
CA VAL A 54 6.26 3.20 7.05
C VAL A 54 7.28 3.87 6.13
N ASP A 55 8.36 4.44 6.66
CA ASP A 55 9.40 5.09 5.87
C ASP A 55 10.10 4.15 4.89
N LYS A 56 10.45 2.95 5.36
CA LYS A 56 11.05 1.91 4.50
C LYS A 56 10.08 1.50 3.40
N PHE A 57 8.79 1.35 3.71
CA PHE A 57 7.79 0.99 2.72
C PHE A 57 7.61 2.07 1.65
N TYR A 58 7.48 3.33 2.05
CA TYR A 58 7.36 4.43 1.09
C TYR A 58 8.58 4.54 0.17
N LYS A 59 9.79 4.23 0.65
CA LYS A 59 10.97 4.15 -0.23
C LYS A 59 10.84 3.06 -1.30
N LYS A 60 10.26 1.90 -0.96
CA LYS A 60 9.94 0.85 -1.96
C LYS A 60 8.90 1.34 -2.97
N VAL A 61 7.88 2.04 -2.49
CA VAL A 61 6.80 2.59 -3.33
C VAL A 61 7.33 3.64 -4.31
N GLU A 62 8.23 4.53 -3.88
CA GLU A 62 8.86 5.51 -4.78
C GLU A 62 9.68 4.83 -5.89
N ILE A 63 10.33 3.72 -5.59
CA ILE A 63 11.02 2.92 -6.61
C ILE A 63 10.00 2.21 -7.53
N ALA A 64 8.92 1.67 -6.98
CA ALA A 64 7.87 1.04 -7.78
C ALA A 64 7.16 2.01 -8.73
N LYS A 65 7.01 3.29 -8.34
CA LYS A 65 6.47 4.34 -9.22
C LYS A 65 7.28 4.54 -10.50
N THR A 66 8.58 4.26 -10.50
CA THR A 66 9.39 4.33 -11.73
C THR A 66 9.25 3.10 -12.61
N TYR A 67 8.71 2.00 -12.07
CA TYR A 67 8.49 0.74 -12.78
C TYR A 67 7.10 0.66 -13.41
N TYR A 68 6.06 1.08 -12.68
CA TYR A 68 4.70 1.05 -13.17
C TYR A 68 4.35 2.28 -14.00
N ASN A 69 3.76 2.07 -15.17
CA ASN A 69 3.24 3.14 -16.03
C ASN A 69 1.81 3.56 -15.62
N VAL A 70 1.60 3.82 -14.32
CA VAL A 70 0.29 4.19 -13.74
C VAL A 70 0.46 5.42 -12.85
N SER A 71 -0.40 6.42 -13.00
CA SER A 71 -0.31 7.68 -12.25
C SER A 71 -0.91 7.61 -10.84
N ASP A 72 -1.90 6.75 -10.60
CA ASP A 72 -2.52 6.56 -9.28
C ASP A 72 -1.95 5.31 -8.60
N ILE A 73 -0.94 5.49 -7.75
CA ILE A 73 -0.41 4.45 -6.86
C ILE A 73 -0.73 4.80 -5.42
N ARG A 74 -1.54 3.98 -4.76
CA ARG A 74 -1.94 4.16 -3.36
C ARG A 74 -1.24 3.16 -2.44
N VAL A 75 -1.09 3.57 -1.18
CA VAL A 75 -0.38 2.80 -0.16
C VAL A 75 -1.35 2.31 0.89
N ILE A 76 -1.26 1.02 1.21
CA ILE A 76 -2.09 0.39 2.22
C ILE A 76 -1.28 -0.45 3.20
N PHE A 77 -1.51 -0.26 4.49
CA PHE A 77 -0.93 -1.11 5.52
C PHE A 77 -2.00 -2.02 6.09
N PHE A 78 -1.65 -3.29 6.31
CA PHE A 78 -2.49 -4.21 7.06
C PHE A 78 -1.78 -4.65 8.33
N GLY A 79 -2.42 -4.48 9.49
CA GLY A 79 -1.79 -4.89 10.73
C GLY A 79 -2.70 -5.03 11.93
N TYR A 80 -2.18 -5.63 13.01
CA TYR A 80 -2.93 -5.81 14.25
C TYR A 80 -2.85 -4.57 15.15
N ARG A 81 -1.68 -3.91 15.20
CA ARG A 81 -1.42 -2.73 16.03
C ARG A 81 -0.65 -1.65 15.28
N ALA A 82 -1.01 -0.41 15.57
CA ALA A 82 -0.24 0.79 15.26
C ALA A 82 -0.60 1.86 16.29
N TYR A 83 0.41 2.50 16.90
CA TYR A 83 0.21 3.62 17.81
C TYR A 83 -0.45 4.81 17.10
N ARG A 84 -1.07 5.71 17.87
CA ARG A 84 -1.78 6.86 17.30
C ARG A 84 -0.89 7.71 16.39
N GLU A 85 0.32 7.99 16.82
CA GLU A 85 1.33 8.74 16.05
C GLU A 85 1.65 8.06 14.71
N VAL A 86 1.76 6.73 14.68
CA VAL A 86 2.02 5.97 13.46
C VAL A 86 0.84 6.08 12.49
N ARG A 87 -0.39 6.00 13.00
CA ARG A 87 -1.60 6.15 12.18
C ARG A 87 -1.71 7.55 11.57
N GLU A 88 -1.43 8.58 12.37
CA GLU A 88 -1.39 9.97 11.92
C GLU A 88 -0.29 10.16 10.87
N TYR A 89 0.86 9.51 11.06
CA TYR A 89 1.96 9.54 10.11
C TYR A 89 1.62 8.88 8.76
N ILE A 90 1.02 7.69 8.78
CA ILE A 90 0.51 7.01 7.57
C ILE A 90 -0.45 7.92 6.81
N ARG A 91 -1.42 8.53 7.51
CA ARG A 91 -2.38 9.45 6.89
C ARG A 91 -1.71 10.67 6.30
N SER A 92 -0.71 11.24 6.99
CA SER A 92 0.03 12.42 6.50
C SER A 92 0.76 12.16 5.17
N LYS A 93 1.07 10.89 4.87
CA LYS A 93 1.66 10.44 3.59
C LYS A 93 0.63 9.96 2.56
N GLY A 94 -0.66 10.15 2.82
CA GLY A 94 -1.74 9.70 1.93
C GLY A 94 -1.95 8.18 1.92
N GLY A 95 -1.41 7.46 2.90
CA GLY A 95 -1.63 6.02 3.04
C GLY A 95 -2.89 5.71 3.85
N ALA A 96 -3.41 4.50 3.69
CA ALA A 96 -4.49 3.95 4.50
C ALA A 96 -4.00 2.78 5.35
N MET A 97 -4.77 2.45 6.38
CA MET A 97 -4.50 1.25 7.19
C MET A 97 -5.77 0.45 7.43
N LEU A 98 -5.67 -0.87 7.30
CA LEU A 98 -6.69 -1.84 7.70
C LEU A 98 -6.21 -2.62 8.92
N PHE A 99 -7.07 -2.68 9.93
CA PHE A 99 -6.86 -3.52 11.10
C PHE A 99 -7.55 -4.87 10.94
N THR A 100 -7.03 -5.90 11.61
CA THR A 100 -7.63 -7.24 11.62
C THR A 100 -9.07 -7.28 12.18
N ASN A 101 -9.49 -6.26 12.93
CA ASN A 101 -10.87 -6.10 13.41
C ASN A 101 -11.79 -5.36 12.43
N GLY A 102 -11.34 -5.12 11.19
CA GLY A 102 -12.12 -4.46 10.15
C GLY A 102 -12.16 -2.93 10.22
N LYS A 103 -11.53 -2.29 11.22
CA LYS A 103 -11.41 -0.82 11.26
C LYS A 103 -10.44 -0.36 10.19
N THR A 104 -10.76 0.78 9.56
CA THR A 104 -9.95 1.38 8.50
C THR A 104 -9.88 2.89 8.67
N PHE A 105 -8.83 3.51 8.15
CA PHE A 105 -8.73 4.96 8.03
C PHE A 105 -7.89 5.36 6.83
#